data_AF-A0AAU9UJ52-F1
#
_entry.id   AF-A0AAU9UJ52-F1
#
_cell.length_a   1.000
_cell.length_b   1.000
_cell.length_c   1.000
_cell.angle_alpha   90.00
_cell.angle_beta   90.00
_cell.angle_gamma   90.00
#
_symmetry.space_group_name_H-M   'P 1'
#
loop_
_entity.id
_entity.type
_entity.pdbx_description
1 polymer ?
#
loop_
_entity_poly.entity_id
_entity_poly.type
_entity_poly.pdbx_seq_one_letter_code
_entity_poly.pdbx_strand_id
1 'polypeptide(L)'
;MYWALETKVYFIANTITRNRYFQLRSNLKVTNDELITQNARQIDKFWKVRPIVSAVEKGCRENKRDNCVAIDEQIIPFTGKCKQKQVVKCKPNPEGIKVFLMANPNGIPLDLYLYQGKGTTIESALYPSPEKLDLGGRFVLKLVDTLPTGSSIFIDRYFTSIPLLDNLLERGIKATGTLMKNRVPEYQRPNSTKTHRKQALFKTDAALQKAGRGSYDCVVRGDKNIAVVKWFDSKPIYVASTDAAVQPLGTCRRWSKQNENYIEVPQPVAIKNYNKYMGGIDLLDRIIGKNCFFDYHTSQ
;
A
#
# COMPACT_ATOMS: atom_id res chain seq x y z
N MET A 1 24.45 18.36 19.07
CA MET A 1 25.04 17.18 18.37
C MET A 1 25.60 16.24 19.45
N TYR A 2 25.51 14.91 19.32
CA TYR A 2 25.73 13.97 20.45
C TYR A 2 27.07 14.07 21.21
N TRP A 3 28.11 14.63 20.58
CA TRP A 3 29.44 14.83 21.17
C TRP A 3 29.74 16.28 21.60
N ALA A 4 28.80 17.21 21.40
CA ALA A 4 28.96 18.59 21.84
C ALA A 4 28.89 18.65 23.38
N LEU A 5 29.68 19.53 24.01
CA LEU A 5 29.81 19.60 25.46
C LEU A 5 28.47 19.81 26.17
N GLU A 6 27.65 20.75 25.70
CA GLU A 6 26.38 21.15 26.32
C GLU A 6 25.23 20.18 26.03
N THR A 7 25.26 19.49 24.88
CA THR A 7 24.19 18.58 24.44
C THR A 7 24.67 17.14 24.37
N LYS A 8 25.62 16.77 25.22
CA LYS A 8 26.31 15.48 25.15
C LYS A 8 25.35 14.36 25.51
N VAL A 9 25.22 13.37 24.62
CA VAL A 9 24.51 12.13 24.94
C VAL A 9 25.57 11.11 25.36
N TYR A 10 25.75 10.96 26.67
CA TYR A 10 26.83 10.16 27.27
C TYR A 10 26.90 8.73 26.72
N PHE A 11 25.75 8.08 26.53
CA PHE A 11 25.69 6.73 25.97
C PHE A 11 26.35 6.62 24.59
N ILE A 12 26.11 7.58 23.70
CA ILE A 12 26.72 7.60 22.36
C ILE A 12 28.17 8.04 22.44
N ALA A 13 28.43 9.14 23.14
CA ALA A 13 29.74 9.79 23.16
C ALA A 13 30.83 8.96 23.85
N ASN A 14 30.45 8.11 24.81
CA ASN A 14 31.37 7.19 25.48
C ASN A 14 31.59 5.89 24.68
N THR A 15 30.69 5.55 23.75
CA THR A 15 30.77 4.31 22.95
C THR A 15 31.65 4.48 21.72
N ILE A 16 31.54 5.60 21.01
CA ILE A 16 32.29 5.86 19.77
C ILE A 16 32.63 7.34 19.67
N THR A 17 33.85 7.67 19.22
CA THR A 17 34.25 9.06 19.01
C THR A 17 33.59 9.65 17.76
N ARG A 18 33.34 10.96 17.75
CA ARG A 18 32.76 11.69 16.60
C ARG A 18 33.49 11.35 15.29
N ASN A 19 34.81 11.47 15.27
CA ASN A 19 35.61 11.27 14.06
C ASN A 19 35.52 9.82 13.57
N ARG A 20 35.57 8.84 14.50
CA ARG A 20 35.41 7.43 14.15
C ARG A 20 34.03 7.13 13.57
N TYR A 21 32.97 7.71 14.15
CA TYR A 21 31.60 7.57 13.63
C TYR A 21 31.48 8.07 12.18
N PHE A 22 31.96 9.29 11.89
CA PHE A 22 31.90 9.83 10.53
C PHE A 22 32.77 9.04 9.53
N GLN A 23 33.95 8.57 9.95
CA GLN A 23 34.79 7.69 9.13
C GLN A 23 34.09 6.38 8.77
N LEU A 24 33.43 5.74 9.74
CA LEU A 24 32.67 4.51 9.48
C LEU A 24 31.46 4.79 8.57
N ARG A 25 30.70 5.85 8.84
CA ARG A 25 29.52 6.25 8.07
C ARG A 25 29.85 6.52 6.59
N SER A 26 30.97 7.17 6.30
CA SER A 26 31.36 7.51 4.92
C SER A 26 31.98 6.35 4.14
N ASN A 27 32.50 5.33 4.83
CA ASN A 27 33.19 4.19 4.22
C ASN A 27 32.42 2.87 4.33
N LEU A 28 31.20 2.86 4.87
CA LEU A 28 30.39 1.67 4.97
C LEU A 28 30.01 1.14 3.58
N LYS A 29 30.55 -0.02 3.23
CA LYS A 29 30.14 -0.82 2.07
C LYS A 29 29.65 -2.18 2.53
N VAL A 30 28.56 -2.65 1.94
CA VAL A 30 27.98 -3.97 2.22
C VAL A 30 28.09 -4.95 1.05
N THR A 31 28.55 -4.46 -0.11
CA THR A 31 28.77 -5.26 -1.31
C THR A 31 30.19 -5.00 -1.82
N ASN A 32 30.87 -6.05 -2.27
CA ASN A 32 32.12 -5.90 -3.02
C ASN A 32 31.79 -5.63 -4.51
N ASP A 33 32.13 -4.44 -4.99
CA ASP A 33 31.83 -3.97 -6.34
C ASP A 33 32.43 -4.90 -7.41
N GLU A 34 33.59 -5.50 -7.15
CA GLU A 34 34.33 -6.36 -8.09
C GLU A 34 33.65 -7.71 -8.35
N LEU A 35 32.81 -8.17 -7.40
CA LEU A 35 32.10 -9.43 -7.53
C LEU A 35 30.80 -9.31 -8.34
N ILE A 36 30.35 -8.09 -8.64
CA ILE A 36 29.08 -7.85 -9.33
C ILE A 36 29.32 -7.54 -10.81
N THR A 37 28.89 -8.46 -11.67
CA THR A 37 28.98 -8.30 -13.13
C THR A 37 28.16 -7.12 -13.63
N GLN A 38 28.56 -6.54 -14.77
CA GLN A 38 27.87 -5.39 -15.34
C GLN A 38 26.40 -5.70 -15.70
N ASN A 39 26.11 -6.93 -16.12
CA ASN A 39 24.74 -7.39 -16.38
C ASN A 39 23.90 -7.40 -15.08
N ALA A 40 24.44 -7.94 -13.99
CA ALA A 40 23.75 -7.96 -12.70
C ALA A 40 23.42 -6.55 -12.19
N ARG A 41 24.32 -5.57 -12.42
CA ARG A 41 24.08 -4.16 -12.06
C ARG A 41 22.96 -3.50 -12.87
N GLN A 42 22.69 -3.98 -14.09
CA GLN A 42 21.59 -3.47 -14.92
C GLN A 42 20.24 -4.06 -14.50
N ILE A 43 20.24 -5.33 -14.06
CA ILE A 43 19.05 -6.05 -13.57
C ILE A 43 18.62 -5.49 -12.21
N ASP A 44 19.55 -5.41 -11.26
CA ASP A 44 19.29 -4.88 -9.92
C ASP A 44 19.98 -3.53 -9.73
N LYS A 45 19.20 -2.46 -9.79
CA LYS A 45 19.69 -1.09 -9.62
C LYS A 45 20.04 -0.74 -8.17
N PHE A 46 19.64 -1.57 -7.20
CA PHE A 46 19.99 -1.45 -5.78
C PHE A 46 21.09 -2.42 -5.34
N TRP A 47 21.85 -3.00 -6.27
CA TRP A 47 22.91 -3.99 -6.02
C TRP A 47 23.90 -3.60 -4.89
N LYS A 48 24.19 -2.30 -4.72
CA LYS A 48 25.09 -1.78 -3.67
C LYS A 48 24.58 -1.98 -2.25
N VAL A 49 23.26 -2.01 -2.07
CA VAL A 49 22.60 -2.17 -0.77
C VAL A 49 21.82 -3.49 -0.68
N ARG A 50 21.83 -4.29 -1.75
CA ARG A 50 21.06 -5.53 -1.86
C ARG A 50 21.26 -6.47 -0.68
N PRO A 51 22.47 -6.69 -0.12
CA PRO A 51 22.62 -7.55 1.06
C PRO A 51 21.79 -7.09 2.27
N ILE A 52 21.74 -5.77 2.54
CA ILE A 52 20.90 -5.22 3.61
C ILE A 52 19.42 -5.40 3.26
N VAL A 53 19.02 -5.07 2.03
CA VAL A 53 17.63 -5.19 1.59
C VAL A 53 17.14 -6.63 1.71
N SER A 54 17.94 -7.59 1.24
CA SER A 54 17.63 -9.02 1.34
C SER A 54 17.53 -9.50 2.79
N ALA A 55 18.36 -8.97 3.70
CA ALA A 55 18.27 -9.30 5.13
C ALA A 55 16.95 -8.77 5.74
N VAL A 56 16.55 -7.55 5.38
CA VAL A 56 15.25 -6.98 5.81
C VAL A 56 14.09 -7.77 5.22
N GLU A 57 14.11 -8.06 3.92
CA GLU A 57 13.11 -8.90 3.25
C GLU A 57 12.99 -10.27 3.94
N LYS A 58 14.12 -10.90 4.27
CA LYS A 58 14.14 -12.18 4.99
C LYS A 58 13.48 -12.05 6.37
N GLY A 59 13.87 -11.05 7.17
CA GLY A 59 13.27 -10.82 8.49
C GLY A 59 11.77 -10.52 8.42
N CYS A 60 11.33 -9.76 7.42
CA CYS A 60 9.89 -9.58 7.15
C CYS A 60 9.22 -10.91 6.83
N ARG A 61 9.86 -11.76 6.02
CA ARG A 61 9.28 -13.04 5.59
C ARG A 61 9.17 -14.08 6.70
N GLU A 62 10.03 -14.00 7.72
CA GLU A 62 10.00 -14.84 8.92
C GLU A 62 8.81 -14.50 9.85
N ASN A 63 8.19 -13.33 9.71
CA ASN A 63 7.02 -12.98 10.50
C ASN A 63 5.82 -13.87 10.15
N LYS A 64 5.05 -14.24 11.19
CA LYS A 64 3.81 -15.02 11.03
C LYS A 64 2.85 -14.29 10.08
N ARG A 65 2.29 -15.02 9.12
CA ARG A 65 1.31 -14.48 8.18
C ARG A 65 -0.08 -14.52 8.77
N ASP A 66 -0.68 -13.35 8.84
CA ASP A 66 -2.09 -13.18 9.16
C ASP A 66 -2.97 -13.45 7.93
N ASN A 67 -4.18 -13.95 8.16
CA ASN A 67 -5.14 -14.20 7.08
C ASN A 67 -5.70 -12.90 6.47
N CYS A 68 -5.47 -11.75 7.10
CA CYS A 68 -5.94 -10.43 6.65
C CYS A 68 -4.75 -9.47 6.67
N VAL A 69 -4.35 -8.98 5.50
CA VAL A 69 -3.15 -8.13 5.36
C VAL A 69 -3.42 -6.92 4.47
N ALA A 70 -2.69 -5.85 4.67
CA ALA A 70 -2.75 -4.66 3.82
C ALA A 70 -1.51 -4.58 2.92
N ILE A 71 -1.71 -4.13 1.69
CA ILE A 71 -0.63 -3.78 0.76
C ILE A 71 -0.79 -2.32 0.36
N ASP A 72 0.28 -1.55 0.51
CA ASP A 72 0.34 -0.16 0.11
C ASP A 72 1.78 0.23 -0.28
N GLU A 73 1.96 1.49 -0.70
CA GLU A 73 3.27 2.09 -0.89
C GLU A 73 3.76 2.93 0.28
N GLN A 74 5.07 2.85 0.50
CA GLN A 74 5.83 3.67 1.42
C GLN A 74 6.94 4.42 0.68
N ILE A 75 7.31 5.59 1.19
CA ILE A 75 8.50 6.33 0.74
C ILE A 75 9.53 6.32 1.85
N ILE A 76 10.69 5.71 1.57
CA ILE A 76 11.88 5.83 2.43
C ILE A 76 12.52 7.19 2.12
N PRO A 77 12.51 8.16 3.05
CA PRO A 77 13.00 9.50 2.76
C PRO A 77 14.48 9.49 2.39
N PHE A 78 14.80 10.05 1.23
CA PHE A 78 16.17 10.09 0.73
C PHE A 78 16.36 11.26 -0.24
N THR A 79 17.19 12.23 0.14
CA THR A 79 17.45 13.45 -0.65
C THR A 79 18.72 13.34 -1.52
N GLY A 80 19.53 12.30 -1.31
CA GLY A 80 20.78 12.11 -2.06
C GLY A 80 20.58 11.88 -3.57
N LYS A 81 21.69 11.87 -4.31
CA LYS A 81 21.69 11.60 -5.76
C LYS A 81 21.47 10.09 -6.01
N CYS A 82 20.28 9.75 -6.47
CA CYS A 82 19.92 8.39 -6.89
C CYS A 82 18.93 8.46 -8.07
N LYS A 83 19.16 7.67 -9.13
CA LYS A 83 18.30 7.67 -10.33
C LYS A 83 16.92 7.04 -10.07
N GLN A 84 16.80 6.21 -9.04
CA GLN A 84 15.61 5.44 -8.68
C GLN A 84 14.68 6.22 -7.75
N LYS A 85 15.13 7.38 -7.25
CA LYS A 85 14.36 8.28 -6.40
C LYS A 85 13.04 8.67 -7.07
N GLN A 86 11.96 8.66 -6.30
CA GLN A 86 10.62 9.00 -6.73
C GLN A 86 10.10 10.20 -5.94
N VAL A 87 9.20 10.96 -6.57
CA VAL A 87 8.44 12.01 -5.91
C VAL A 87 6.97 11.60 -5.88
N VAL A 88 6.44 11.33 -4.68
CA VAL A 88 5.03 11.03 -4.44
C VAL A 88 4.40 12.22 -3.73
N LYS A 89 3.60 12.98 -4.48
CA LYS A 89 2.84 14.12 -3.96
C LYS A 89 1.89 13.63 -2.85
N CYS A 90 1.67 14.47 -1.84
CA CYS A 90 0.79 14.20 -0.69
C CYS A 90 1.29 13.21 0.38
N LYS A 91 2.54 12.73 0.31
CA LYS A 91 3.20 12.06 1.45
C LYS A 91 4.01 13.08 2.28
N PRO A 92 4.18 12.89 3.60
CA PRO A 92 4.90 13.86 4.47
C PRO A 92 6.32 14.16 3.99
N ASN A 93 7.04 13.12 3.58
CA ASN A 93 8.31 13.23 2.86
C ASN A 93 8.04 12.83 1.40
N PRO A 94 7.85 13.79 0.49
CA PRO A 94 7.41 13.48 -0.86
C PRO A 94 8.51 12.86 -1.72
N GLU A 95 9.78 13.00 -1.33
CA GLU A 95 10.94 12.58 -2.11
C GLU A 95 11.72 11.46 -1.41
N GLY A 96 11.98 10.36 -2.12
CA GLY A 96 12.73 9.24 -1.57
C GLY A 96 12.70 7.98 -2.43
N ILE A 97 12.99 6.83 -1.82
CA ILE A 97 12.90 5.53 -2.49
C ILE A 97 11.50 4.95 -2.26
N LYS A 98 10.78 4.66 -3.35
CA LYS A 98 9.46 4.04 -3.29
C LYS A 98 9.59 2.54 -3.00
N VAL A 99 8.83 2.07 -2.01
CA VAL A 99 8.73 0.66 -1.62
C VAL A 99 7.27 0.26 -1.65
N PHE A 100 6.99 -0.94 -2.17
CA PHE A 100 5.70 -1.59 -2.01
C PHE A 100 5.81 -2.54 -0.83
N LEU A 101 4.87 -2.46 0.10
CA LEU A 101 4.98 -3.11 1.40
C LEU A 101 3.68 -3.83 1.72
N MET A 102 3.81 -5.04 2.25
CA MET A 102 2.72 -5.79 2.85
C MET A 102 2.89 -5.81 4.36
N ALA A 103 1.84 -5.46 5.10
CA ALA A 103 1.85 -5.49 6.56
C ALA A 103 0.58 -6.13 7.10
N ASN A 104 0.70 -6.70 8.31
CA ASN A 104 -0.46 -7.16 9.04
C ASN A 104 -1.23 -5.99 9.70
N PRO A 105 -2.41 -6.23 10.28
CA PRO A 105 -3.24 -5.18 10.86
C PRO A 105 -2.61 -4.49 12.08
N ASN A 106 -1.60 -5.13 12.70
CA ASN A 106 -0.84 -4.61 13.83
C ASN A 106 0.40 -3.81 13.40
N GLY A 107 0.60 -3.59 12.09
CA GLY A 107 1.74 -2.84 11.56
C GLY A 107 3.06 -3.60 11.53
N ILE A 108 3.02 -4.93 11.57
CA ILE A 108 4.21 -5.77 11.37
C ILE A 108 4.41 -5.97 9.86
N PRO A 109 5.58 -5.61 9.30
CA PRO A 109 5.87 -5.83 7.89
C PRO A 109 6.09 -7.33 7.60
N LEU A 110 5.45 -7.80 6.54
CA LEU A 110 5.44 -9.21 6.15
C LEU A 110 6.25 -9.47 4.87
N ASP A 111 6.19 -8.56 3.90
CA ASP A 111 7.09 -8.59 2.74
C ASP A 111 7.19 -7.20 2.13
N LEU A 112 8.25 -6.95 1.37
CA LEU A 112 8.49 -5.67 0.72
C LEU A 112 9.13 -5.85 -0.65
N TYR A 113 8.98 -4.85 -1.50
CA TYR A 113 9.62 -4.80 -2.79
C TYR A 113 10.04 -3.37 -3.15
N LEU A 114 11.33 -3.19 -3.45
CA LEU A 114 11.87 -1.89 -3.86
C LEU A 114 11.51 -1.55 -5.31
N TYR A 115 10.95 -0.36 -5.52
CA TYR A 115 10.72 0.14 -6.88
C TYR A 115 12.03 0.65 -7.50
N GLN A 116 12.42 0.06 -8.63
CA GLN A 116 13.69 0.37 -9.32
C GLN A 116 13.53 1.41 -10.44
N GLY A 117 12.40 2.10 -10.52
CA GLY A 117 12.10 3.03 -11.60
C GLY A 117 11.62 2.34 -12.88
N LYS A 118 11.71 3.05 -14.03
CA LYS A 118 11.31 2.51 -15.34
C LYS A 118 12.10 1.23 -15.67
N GLY A 119 11.41 0.22 -16.17
CA GLY A 119 11.98 -1.11 -16.46
C GLY A 119 12.20 -1.96 -15.21
N THR A 120 11.48 -1.71 -14.11
CA THR A 120 11.46 -2.66 -12.98
C THR A 120 10.84 -3.96 -13.48
N THR A 121 11.64 -5.02 -13.58
CA THR A 121 11.16 -6.37 -13.83
C THR A 121 10.49 -6.88 -12.56
N ILE A 122 9.26 -7.37 -12.69
CA ILE A 122 8.49 -7.99 -11.61
C ILE A 122 8.12 -9.37 -12.11
N GLU A 123 8.84 -10.36 -11.64
CA GLU A 123 8.55 -11.76 -11.91
C GLU A 123 7.98 -12.39 -10.64
N SER A 124 6.70 -12.77 -10.71
CA SER A 124 6.12 -13.67 -9.72
C SER A 124 6.74 -15.05 -9.93
N ALA A 125 7.12 -15.69 -8.84
CA ALA A 125 7.74 -17.02 -8.92
C ALA A 125 6.70 -18.10 -9.23
N LEU A 126 5.43 -17.81 -8.97
CA LEU A 126 4.35 -18.78 -9.02
C LEU A 126 3.54 -18.68 -10.33
N TYR A 127 3.46 -17.51 -10.95
CA TYR A 127 2.62 -17.31 -12.13
C TYR A 127 3.18 -16.25 -13.08
N PRO A 128 2.98 -16.40 -14.40
CA PRO A 128 3.32 -15.36 -15.36
C PRO A 128 2.51 -14.09 -15.07
N SER A 129 3.15 -12.93 -15.22
CA SER A 129 2.45 -11.64 -15.09
C SER A 129 1.44 -11.52 -16.24
N PRO A 130 0.16 -11.25 -15.96
CA PRO A 130 -0.83 -11.07 -17.01
C PRO A 130 -0.46 -9.88 -17.89
N GLU A 131 -0.55 -10.03 -19.22
CA GLU A 131 -0.16 -8.99 -20.17
C GLU A 131 -0.90 -7.66 -19.92
N LYS A 132 -2.18 -7.72 -19.52
CA LYS A 132 -3.06 -6.57 -19.33
C LYS A 132 -3.03 -5.97 -17.92
N LEU A 133 -2.19 -6.47 -17.01
CA LEU A 133 -2.14 -5.97 -15.64
C LEU A 133 -1.18 -4.79 -15.52
N ASP A 134 -1.64 -3.72 -14.86
CA ASP A 134 -0.83 -2.54 -14.60
C ASP A 134 0.31 -2.85 -13.60
N LEU A 135 1.26 -1.92 -13.52
CA LEU A 135 2.44 -2.08 -12.68
C LEU A 135 2.07 -2.30 -11.19
N GLY A 136 1.06 -1.58 -10.70
CA GLY A 136 0.56 -1.71 -9.33
C GLY A 136 0.05 -3.12 -9.07
N GLY A 137 -0.80 -3.65 -9.96
CA GLY A 137 -1.30 -5.02 -9.85
C GLY A 137 -0.18 -6.06 -9.87
N ARG A 138 0.87 -5.88 -10.68
CA ARG A 138 2.03 -6.79 -10.70
C ARG A 138 2.78 -6.82 -9.36
N PHE A 139 2.93 -5.68 -8.69
CA PHE A 139 3.51 -5.64 -7.34
C PHE A 139 2.64 -6.36 -6.32
N VAL A 140 1.32 -6.18 -6.37
CA VAL A 140 0.39 -6.91 -5.51
C VAL A 140 0.55 -8.41 -5.73
N LEU A 141 0.53 -8.87 -6.99
CA LEU A 141 0.73 -10.29 -7.32
C LEU A 141 2.07 -10.85 -6.81
N LYS A 142 3.14 -10.05 -6.87
CA LYS A 142 4.45 -10.45 -6.32
C LYS A 142 4.43 -10.61 -4.80
N LEU A 143 3.81 -9.66 -4.08
CA LEU A 143 3.79 -9.67 -2.62
C LEU A 143 2.91 -10.80 -2.06
N VAL A 144 1.81 -11.13 -2.75
CA VAL A 144 0.92 -12.22 -2.33
C VAL A 144 1.47 -13.61 -2.58
N ASP A 145 2.57 -13.77 -3.34
CA ASP A 145 3.23 -15.08 -3.53
C ASP A 145 3.66 -15.71 -2.19
N THR A 146 3.81 -14.90 -1.14
CA THR A 146 4.17 -15.36 0.22
C THR A 146 2.97 -15.61 1.14
N LEU A 147 1.74 -15.44 0.65
CA LEU A 147 0.53 -15.64 1.45
C LEU A 147 -0.09 -17.03 1.23
N PRO A 148 -0.67 -17.63 2.28
CA PRO A 148 -1.42 -18.87 2.11
C PRO A 148 -2.73 -18.63 1.36
N THR A 149 -3.19 -19.66 0.63
CA THR A 149 -4.51 -19.69 0.00
C THR A 149 -5.62 -19.45 1.02
N GLY A 150 -6.63 -18.68 0.66
CA GLY A 150 -7.72 -18.26 1.54
C GLY A 150 -7.45 -16.94 2.29
N SER A 151 -6.24 -16.38 2.17
CA SER A 151 -5.94 -15.05 2.71
C SER A 151 -6.78 -13.95 2.04
N SER A 152 -7.01 -12.88 2.78
CA SER A 152 -7.71 -11.67 2.35
C SER A 152 -6.77 -10.48 2.37
N ILE A 153 -6.60 -9.82 1.23
CA ILE A 153 -5.78 -8.62 1.11
C ILE A 153 -6.64 -7.37 1.03
N PHE A 154 -6.10 -6.27 1.56
CA PHE A 154 -6.69 -4.95 1.51
C PHE A 154 -5.74 -4.00 0.81
N ILE A 155 -6.22 -3.32 -0.23
CA ILE A 155 -5.39 -2.53 -1.13
C ILE A 155 -5.98 -1.16 -1.45
N ASP A 156 -5.12 -0.18 -1.67
CA ASP A 156 -5.53 1.18 -2.03
C ASP A 156 -6.13 1.27 -3.45
N ARG A 157 -6.57 2.48 -3.82
CA ARG A 157 -7.11 2.78 -5.16
C ARG A 157 -6.08 2.78 -6.29
N TYR A 158 -4.81 3.05 -6.01
CA TYR A 158 -3.74 2.95 -6.98
C TYR A 158 -3.60 1.50 -7.48
N PHE A 159 -3.70 0.51 -6.60
CA PHE A 159 -3.61 -0.91 -6.96
C PHE A 159 -4.92 -1.51 -7.51
N THR A 160 -6.08 -1.10 -6.97
CA THR A 160 -7.34 -1.81 -7.22
C THR A 160 -7.80 -1.70 -8.69
N SER A 161 -8.00 -2.86 -9.33
CA SER A 161 -8.60 -2.99 -10.66
C SER A 161 -9.33 -4.33 -10.81
N ILE A 162 -10.40 -4.38 -11.63
CA ILE A 162 -11.16 -5.63 -11.84
C ILE A 162 -10.26 -6.79 -12.34
N PRO A 163 -9.34 -6.59 -13.31
CA PRO A 163 -8.43 -7.66 -13.73
C PRO A 163 -7.51 -8.18 -12.61
N LEU A 164 -7.09 -7.31 -11.70
CA LEU A 164 -6.31 -7.72 -10.52
C LEU A 164 -7.14 -8.62 -9.60
N LEU A 165 -8.39 -8.25 -9.34
CA LEU A 165 -9.29 -9.03 -8.49
C LEU A 165 -9.54 -10.43 -9.06
N ASP A 166 -9.71 -10.55 -10.39
CA ASP A 166 -9.85 -11.84 -11.08
C ASP A 166 -8.60 -12.71 -10.88
N ASN A 167 -7.41 -12.14 -11.09
CA ASN A 167 -6.15 -12.88 -10.92
C ASN A 167 -5.91 -13.32 -9.47
N LEU A 168 -6.34 -12.52 -8.50
CA LEU A 168 -6.22 -12.88 -7.09
C LEU A 168 -7.17 -14.02 -6.72
N LEU A 169 -8.40 -14.00 -7.25
CA LEU A 169 -9.36 -15.08 -7.07
C LEU A 169 -8.87 -16.40 -7.65
N GLU A 170 -8.26 -16.40 -8.83
CA GLU A 170 -7.65 -17.59 -9.44
C GLU A 170 -6.54 -18.19 -8.56
N ARG A 171 -5.85 -17.35 -7.77
CA ARG A 171 -4.83 -17.77 -6.79
C ARG A 171 -5.43 -18.13 -5.42
N GLY A 172 -6.76 -18.11 -5.29
CA GLY A 172 -7.47 -18.32 -4.03
C GLY A 172 -7.19 -17.24 -2.98
N ILE A 173 -6.78 -16.05 -3.41
CA ILE A 173 -6.59 -14.87 -2.56
C ILE A 173 -7.79 -13.95 -2.74
N LYS A 174 -8.43 -13.59 -1.64
CA LYS A 174 -9.52 -12.62 -1.65
C LYS A 174 -8.96 -11.21 -1.57
N ALA A 175 -9.65 -10.24 -2.16
CA ALA A 175 -9.19 -8.87 -2.21
C ALA A 175 -10.32 -7.89 -1.98
N THR A 176 -10.06 -6.85 -1.19
CA THR A 176 -10.96 -5.71 -1.01
C THR A 176 -10.18 -4.41 -1.15
N GLY A 177 -10.61 -3.52 -2.02
CA GLY A 177 -9.91 -2.26 -2.25
C GLY A 177 -10.79 -1.14 -2.70
N THR A 178 -10.37 0.09 -2.43
CA THR A 178 -11.07 1.27 -2.96
C THR A 178 -10.88 1.34 -4.47
N LEU A 179 -11.93 1.59 -5.24
CA LEU A 179 -11.89 1.59 -6.69
C LEU A 179 -12.00 3.01 -7.23
N MET A 180 -11.15 3.39 -8.19
CA MET A 180 -11.31 4.67 -8.88
C MET A 180 -12.58 4.66 -9.74
N LYS A 181 -13.33 5.78 -9.78
CA LYS A 181 -14.58 5.90 -10.55
C LYS A 181 -14.40 5.56 -12.05
N ASN A 182 -13.25 5.91 -12.63
CA ASN A 182 -12.89 5.59 -14.02
C ASN A 182 -12.44 4.14 -14.23
N ARG A 183 -12.26 3.35 -13.17
CA ARG A 183 -11.99 1.90 -13.21
C ARG A 183 -13.26 1.06 -12.93
N VAL A 184 -14.38 1.69 -12.58
CA VAL A 184 -15.70 1.03 -12.56
C VAL A 184 -16.07 0.68 -14.01
N PRO A 185 -16.53 -0.55 -14.30
CA PRO A 185 -16.99 -0.94 -15.64
C PRO A 185 -17.98 0.06 -16.23
N GLU A 186 -17.77 0.46 -17.49
CA GLU A 186 -18.52 1.55 -18.13
C GLU A 186 -20.04 1.33 -18.09
N TYR A 187 -20.49 0.09 -18.30
CA TYR A 187 -21.90 -0.32 -18.26
C TYR A 187 -22.52 -0.27 -16.85
N GLN A 188 -21.75 -0.05 -15.80
CA GLN A 188 -22.25 0.10 -14.42
C GLN A 188 -22.29 1.58 -13.97
N ARG A 189 -21.70 2.50 -14.74
CA ARG A 189 -21.61 3.92 -14.34
C ARG A 189 -22.94 4.65 -14.54
N PRO A 190 -23.33 5.56 -13.64
CA PRO A 190 -24.62 6.24 -13.69
C PRO A 190 -24.89 7.07 -14.96
N ASN A 191 -23.84 7.52 -15.66
CA ASN A 191 -23.94 8.38 -16.85
C ASN A 191 -23.64 7.62 -18.16
N SER A 192 -23.67 6.29 -18.15
CA SER A 192 -23.34 5.48 -19.32
C SER A 192 -24.43 5.60 -20.39
N THR A 193 -24.06 6.06 -21.59
CA THR A 193 -24.98 6.24 -22.73
C THR A 193 -25.07 5.01 -23.63
N LYS A 194 -24.25 3.97 -23.38
CA LYS A 194 -24.25 2.75 -24.19
C LYS A 194 -25.41 1.83 -23.78
N THR A 195 -26.37 1.72 -24.69
CA THR A 195 -27.63 0.96 -24.64
C THR A 195 -27.44 -0.57 -24.70
N HIS A 196 -26.45 -1.13 -24.00
CA HIS A 196 -26.22 -2.57 -24.03
C HIS A 196 -26.42 -3.20 -22.65
N ARG A 197 -27.62 -3.79 -22.51
CA ARG A 197 -28.12 -4.72 -21.49
C ARG A 197 -28.64 -4.06 -20.20
N LYS A 198 -29.80 -4.57 -19.73
CA LYS A 198 -30.46 -4.29 -18.44
C LYS A 198 -29.58 -4.66 -17.24
N GLN A 199 -28.36 -4.15 -17.14
CA GLN A 199 -27.53 -4.28 -15.94
C GLN A 199 -27.77 -3.08 -15.04
N ALA A 200 -27.93 -3.36 -13.74
CA ALA A 200 -28.22 -2.34 -12.75
C ALA A 200 -27.10 -1.29 -12.74
N LEU A 201 -27.46 -0.07 -13.12
CA LEU A 201 -26.59 1.10 -12.99
C LEU A 201 -26.54 1.52 -11.53
N PHE A 202 -25.39 2.00 -11.09
CA PHE A 202 -25.31 2.63 -9.77
C PHE A 202 -26.25 3.83 -9.69
N LYS A 203 -26.91 4.01 -8.54
CA LYS A 203 -27.59 5.25 -8.15
C LYS A 203 -26.66 6.45 -8.38
N THR A 204 -27.23 7.57 -8.84
CA THR A 204 -26.48 8.79 -9.07
C THR A 204 -25.89 9.36 -7.78
N ASP A 205 -24.83 10.17 -7.88
CA ASP A 205 -24.20 10.80 -6.71
C ASP A 205 -25.22 11.68 -5.96
N ALA A 206 -26.10 12.38 -6.69
CA ALA A 206 -27.18 13.20 -6.13
C ALA A 206 -28.26 12.38 -5.40
N ALA A 207 -28.63 11.21 -5.94
CA ALA A 207 -29.62 10.33 -5.29
C ALA A 207 -29.10 9.78 -3.97
N LEU A 208 -27.83 9.37 -3.91
CA LEU A 208 -27.19 8.94 -2.66
C LEU A 208 -27.03 10.09 -1.67
N GLN A 209 -26.62 11.27 -2.13
CA GLN A 209 -26.54 12.45 -1.28
C GLN A 209 -27.90 12.81 -0.67
N LYS A 210 -28.98 12.76 -1.45
CA LYS A 210 -30.35 13.01 -0.97
C LYS A 210 -30.82 11.95 0.03
N ALA A 211 -30.42 10.69 -0.15
CA ALA A 211 -30.70 9.60 0.79
C ALA A 211 -29.90 9.71 2.10
N GLY A 212 -28.93 10.62 2.18
CA GLY A 212 -28.17 10.90 3.38
C GLY A 212 -26.88 10.10 3.51
N ARG A 213 -26.11 10.45 4.54
CA ARG A 213 -24.82 9.83 4.87
C ARG A 213 -25.03 8.37 5.27
N GLY A 214 -24.22 7.48 4.72
CA GLY A 214 -24.34 6.03 4.92
C GLY A 214 -25.20 5.34 3.86
N SER A 215 -25.85 6.10 2.97
CA SER A 215 -26.53 5.51 1.82
C SER A 215 -25.53 4.78 0.92
N TYR A 216 -26.01 3.71 0.30
CA TYR A 216 -25.19 2.91 -0.58
C TYR A 216 -25.97 2.32 -1.74
N ASP A 217 -25.20 1.79 -2.68
CA ASP A 217 -25.65 0.94 -3.75
C ASP A 217 -24.61 -0.14 -4.03
N CYS A 218 -25.03 -1.28 -4.55
CA CYS A 218 -24.16 -2.43 -4.75
C CYS A 218 -24.50 -3.12 -6.06
N VAL A 219 -23.47 -3.33 -6.89
CA VAL A 219 -23.57 -4.12 -8.11
C VAL A 219 -22.69 -5.34 -7.96
N VAL A 220 -23.28 -6.52 -8.15
CA VAL A 220 -22.58 -7.80 -8.13
C VAL A 220 -22.42 -8.26 -9.57
N ARG A 221 -21.20 -8.68 -9.95
CA ARG A 221 -20.93 -9.25 -11.27
C ARG A 221 -21.74 -10.53 -11.46
N GLY A 222 -22.12 -10.85 -12.70
CA GLY A 222 -23.04 -11.96 -12.98
C GLY A 222 -22.57 -13.33 -12.46
N ASP A 223 -21.26 -13.56 -12.39
CA ASP A 223 -20.64 -14.77 -11.83
C ASP A 223 -20.56 -14.78 -10.29
N LYS A 224 -21.01 -13.70 -9.63
CA LYS A 224 -21.02 -13.51 -8.17
C LYS A 224 -19.63 -13.47 -7.51
N ASN A 225 -18.57 -13.39 -8.29
CA ASN A 225 -17.19 -13.39 -7.79
C ASN A 225 -16.71 -12.02 -7.33
N ILE A 226 -17.25 -10.94 -7.91
CA ILE A 226 -16.86 -9.57 -7.58
C ILE A 226 -18.11 -8.73 -7.30
N ALA A 227 -18.09 -8.02 -6.20
CA ALA A 227 -19.06 -6.98 -5.88
C ALA A 227 -18.38 -5.61 -5.84
N VAL A 228 -19.06 -4.60 -6.37
CA VAL A 228 -18.66 -3.20 -6.24
C VAL A 228 -19.72 -2.47 -5.43
N VAL A 229 -19.31 -1.94 -4.29
CA VAL A 229 -20.15 -1.15 -3.38
C VAL A 229 -19.82 0.31 -3.58
N LYS A 230 -20.85 1.12 -3.83
CA LYS A 230 -20.79 2.58 -3.82
C LYS A 230 -21.39 3.07 -2.50
N TRP A 231 -20.59 3.67 -1.63
CA TRP A 231 -21.03 4.15 -0.32
C TRP A 231 -20.85 5.66 -0.23
N PHE A 232 -21.84 6.37 0.31
CA PHE A 232 -21.81 7.82 0.42
C PHE A 232 -21.52 8.23 1.87
N ASP A 233 -20.35 8.85 2.07
CA ASP A 233 -20.00 9.51 3.33
C ASP A 233 -20.13 11.03 3.18
N SER A 234 -19.03 11.78 3.21
CA SER A 234 -19.02 13.17 2.70
C SER A 234 -18.97 13.25 1.17
N LYS A 235 -18.43 12.19 0.53
CA LYS A 235 -18.35 12.01 -0.92
C LYS A 235 -18.59 10.53 -1.24
N PRO A 236 -19.06 10.20 -2.46
CA PRO A 236 -19.20 8.82 -2.87
C PRO A 236 -17.84 8.15 -3.02
N ILE A 237 -17.68 6.98 -2.41
CA ILE A 237 -16.54 6.10 -2.59
C ILE A 237 -17.00 4.78 -3.21
N TYR A 238 -16.14 4.19 -4.04
CA TYR A 238 -16.35 2.86 -4.58
C TYR A 238 -15.37 1.91 -3.90
N VAL A 239 -15.84 0.73 -3.53
CA VAL A 239 -15.02 -0.38 -3.03
C VAL A 239 -15.37 -1.62 -3.81
N ALA A 240 -14.36 -2.26 -4.40
CA ALA A 240 -14.50 -3.55 -5.06
C ALA A 240 -14.03 -4.63 -4.08
N SER A 241 -14.76 -5.73 -3.98
CA SER A 241 -14.42 -6.85 -3.12
C SER A 241 -14.76 -8.19 -3.76
N THR A 242 -13.92 -9.18 -3.47
CA THR A 242 -14.14 -10.59 -3.80
C THR A 242 -14.46 -11.44 -2.56
N ASP A 243 -14.52 -10.82 -1.37
CA ASP A 243 -14.82 -11.49 -0.11
C ASP A 243 -16.24 -11.20 0.36
N ALA A 244 -16.53 -9.93 0.64
CA ALA A 244 -17.79 -9.51 1.21
C ALA A 244 -18.20 -8.14 0.67
N ALA A 245 -19.51 -7.91 0.53
CA ALA A 245 -20.07 -6.69 -0.03
C ALA A 245 -20.82 -5.86 1.02
N VAL A 246 -22.15 -6.01 1.08
CA VAL A 246 -23.01 -5.20 1.95
C VAL A 246 -23.21 -5.83 3.32
N GLN A 247 -23.55 -7.11 3.37
CA GLN A 247 -24.00 -7.78 4.59
C GLN A 247 -22.87 -8.51 5.33
N PRO A 248 -22.88 -8.55 6.67
CA PRO A 248 -23.84 -7.87 7.55
C PRO A 248 -23.62 -6.36 7.59
N LEU A 249 -24.71 -5.59 7.49
CA LEU A 249 -24.65 -4.13 7.60
C LEU A 249 -24.32 -3.74 9.05
N GLY A 250 -23.27 -2.96 9.23
CA GLY A 250 -22.89 -2.40 10.53
C GLY A 250 -23.16 -0.90 10.61
N THR A 251 -22.66 -0.27 11.67
CA THR A 251 -22.61 1.18 11.82
C THR A 251 -21.18 1.63 12.12
N CYS A 252 -20.86 2.88 11.75
CA CYS A 252 -19.63 3.53 12.16
C CYS A 252 -19.91 4.95 12.67
N ARG A 253 -19.15 5.38 13.68
CA ARG A 253 -19.25 6.73 14.23
C ARG A 253 -18.53 7.71 13.32
N ARG A 254 -19.19 8.82 12.99
CA ARG A 254 -18.65 9.88 12.15
C ARG A 254 -19.02 11.25 12.72
N TRP A 255 -18.06 12.17 12.71
CA TRP A 255 -18.34 13.56 13.05
C TRP A 255 -19.18 14.21 11.95
N SER A 256 -20.29 14.82 12.32
CA SER A 256 -21.12 15.64 11.45
C SER A 256 -20.83 17.11 11.74
N LYS A 257 -20.30 17.83 10.75
CA LYS A 257 -20.09 19.29 10.88
C LYS A 257 -21.40 20.06 11.00
N GLN A 258 -22.46 19.57 10.37
CA GLN A 258 -23.77 20.22 10.37
C GLN A 258 -24.46 20.14 11.74
N ASN A 259 -24.28 19.02 12.44
CA ASN A 259 -24.94 18.78 13.73
C ASN A 259 -23.99 18.98 14.93
N GLU A 260 -22.72 19.31 14.65
CA GLU A 260 -21.63 19.45 15.63
C GLU A 260 -21.54 18.27 16.63
N ASN A 261 -21.85 17.07 16.16
CA ASN A 261 -21.86 15.87 16.99
C ASN A 261 -21.43 14.62 16.21
N TYR A 262 -21.20 13.53 16.93
CA TYR A 262 -20.99 12.23 16.32
C TYR A 262 -22.33 11.58 15.98
N ILE A 263 -22.48 11.19 14.73
CA ILE A 263 -23.61 10.42 14.22
C ILE A 263 -23.22 8.98 13.93
N GLU A 264 -24.18 8.07 14.02
CA GLU A 264 -24.04 6.69 13.55
C GLU A 264 -24.43 6.60 12.08
N VAL A 265 -23.53 6.04 11.28
CA VAL A 265 -23.67 5.95 9.84
C VAL A 265 -23.70 4.47 9.44
N PRO A 266 -24.75 3.99 8.73
CA PRO A 266 -24.77 2.64 8.18
C PRO A 266 -23.54 2.36 7.33
N GLN A 267 -22.89 1.23 7.55
CA GLN A 267 -21.61 0.87 6.94
C GLN A 267 -21.67 -0.56 6.39
N PRO A 268 -21.56 -0.74 5.05
CA PRO A 268 -21.37 -2.04 4.43
C PRO A 268 -20.15 -2.78 4.99
N VAL A 269 -20.22 -4.12 5.13
CA VAL A 269 -19.11 -4.92 5.70
C VAL A 269 -17.81 -4.75 4.91
N ALA A 270 -17.86 -4.59 3.59
CA ALA A 270 -16.68 -4.33 2.76
C ALA A 270 -15.93 -3.07 3.23
N ILE A 271 -16.67 -1.99 3.51
CA ILE A 271 -16.12 -0.71 3.99
C ILE A 271 -15.57 -0.87 5.41
N LYS A 272 -16.28 -1.63 6.27
CA LYS A 272 -15.83 -1.92 7.63
C LYS A 272 -14.50 -2.68 7.63
N ASN A 273 -14.41 -3.78 6.88
CA ASN A 273 -13.21 -4.59 6.77
C ASN A 273 -12.06 -3.80 6.14
N TYR A 274 -12.33 -3.03 5.09
CA TYR A 274 -11.34 -2.14 4.49
C TYR A 274 -10.71 -1.20 5.52
N ASN A 275 -11.52 -0.45 6.26
CA ASN A 275 -11.03 0.49 7.26
C ASN A 275 -10.30 -0.20 8.43
N LYS A 276 -10.73 -1.42 8.80
CA LYS A 276 -10.10 -2.19 9.88
C LYS A 276 -8.69 -2.64 9.49
N TYR A 277 -8.50 -3.13 8.28
CA TYR A 277 -7.28 -3.83 7.90
C TYR A 277 -6.28 -2.95 7.14
N MET A 278 -6.71 -1.92 6.41
CA MET A 278 -5.80 -0.99 5.74
C MET A 278 -4.89 -0.21 6.70
N GLY A 279 -5.35 0.04 7.93
CA GLY A 279 -4.61 0.84 8.91
C GLY A 279 -3.28 0.23 9.39
N GLY A 280 -2.98 -1.03 9.05
CA GLY A 280 -1.71 -1.68 9.40
C GLY A 280 -0.50 -0.95 8.82
N ILE A 281 -0.56 -0.52 7.55
CA ILE A 281 0.54 0.23 6.93
C ILE A 281 0.68 1.61 7.58
N ASP A 282 -0.42 2.33 7.82
CA ASP A 282 -0.38 3.64 8.50
C ASP A 282 0.22 3.53 9.91
N LEU A 283 -0.06 2.43 10.62
CA LEU A 283 0.53 2.15 11.93
C LEU A 283 2.05 1.95 11.84
N LEU A 284 2.51 1.19 10.85
CA LEU A 284 3.93 0.98 10.58
C LEU A 284 4.64 2.28 10.20
N ASP A 285 4.06 3.07 9.28
CA ASP A 285 4.55 4.40 8.90
C ASP A 285 4.68 5.31 10.13
N ARG A 286 3.71 5.27 11.04
CA ARG A 286 3.74 6.05 12.28
C ARG A 286 4.82 5.58 13.26
N ILE A 287 5.03 4.27 13.39
CA ILE A 287 6.09 3.71 14.27
C ILE A 287 7.47 4.07 13.73
N ILE A 288 7.68 3.93 12.41
CA ILE A 288 8.93 4.31 11.76
C ILE A 288 9.13 5.82 11.89
N GLY A 289 8.12 6.63 11.56
CA GLY A 289 8.20 8.09 11.64
C GLY A 289 8.53 8.63 13.04
N LYS A 290 8.05 7.97 14.11
CA LYS A 290 8.36 8.36 15.50
C LYS A 290 9.75 7.93 15.96
N ASN A 291 10.26 6.81 15.46
CA ASN A 291 11.50 6.19 15.92
C ASN A 291 12.67 6.33 14.93
N CYS A 292 12.46 7.04 13.81
CA CYS A 292 13.49 7.25 12.82
C CYS A 292 14.56 8.23 13.31
N PHE A 293 15.81 7.78 13.28
CA PHE A 293 16.97 8.66 13.38
C PHE A 293 17.18 9.38 12.05
N PHE A 294 16.46 10.48 11.82
CA PHE A 294 16.82 11.41 10.74
C PHE A 294 17.85 12.40 11.26
N ASP A 295 19.10 12.20 10.84
CA ASP A 295 20.15 13.20 10.99
C ASP A 295 19.92 14.27 9.92
N TYR A 296 18.90 15.12 10.12
CA TYR A 296 18.74 16.34 9.34
C TYR A 296 19.94 17.23 9.68
N HIS A 297 20.75 17.56 8.67
CA HIS A 297 21.95 18.41 8.71
C HIS A 297 23.30 17.70 8.84
N THR A 298 23.89 17.39 7.69
CA THR A 298 25.33 17.62 7.46
C THR A 298 25.53 18.27 6.10
N SER A 299 25.26 19.57 6.04
CA SER A 299 25.88 20.49 5.10
C SER A 299 26.34 21.68 5.92
N GLN A 300 27.57 21.56 6.44
CA GLN A 300 28.46 22.67 6.71
C GLN A 300 29.62 22.53 5.74
#